data_AF-A0A1V8M2V4-F1
#
_entry.id   AF-A0A1V8M2V4-F1
#
_cell.length_a   1.000
_cell.length_b   1.000
_cell.length_c   1.000
_cell.angle_alpha   90.00
_cell.angle_beta   90.00
_cell.angle_gamma   90.00
#
_symmetry.space_group_name_H-M   'P 1'
#
loop_
_entity.id
_entity.type
_entity.pdbx_description
1 polymer ?
#
loop_
_entity_poly.entity_id
_entity_poly.type
_entity_poly.pdbx_seq_one_letter_code
_entity_poly.pdbx_strand_id
1 'polypeptide(L)'
;MNRSILLRALLISSVTALSAGQMPVVVAAENVDAAQHEMMAKHHDNAAMHHEMAIESHKTAAKENKEAAKHHQAAAKAFTKGDKKEGEKHAEMARKSWTSAHKAANDAANHSKMAGDSTGM
;
A
#
# COMPACT_ATOMS: atom_id res chain seq x y z
N MET A 1 16.27 67.66 16.12
CA MET A 1 16.42 66.23 15.74
C MET A 1 15.04 65.58 15.78
N ASN A 2 14.52 65.15 14.64
CA ASN A 2 13.12 64.77 14.50
C ASN A 2 12.88 63.39 15.13
N ARG A 3 12.04 63.32 16.19
CA ARG A 3 11.83 62.10 16.99
C ARG A 3 11.35 60.90 16.15
N SER A 4 10.72 61.17 15.00
CA SER A 4 10.30 60.17 14.02
C SER A 4 11.44 59.43 13.33
N ILE A 5 12.61 60.07 13.15
CA ILE A 5 13.78 59.47 12.50
C ILE A 5 14.48 58.50 13.46
N LEU A 6 14.58 58.86 14.74
CA LEU A 6 15.13 57.98 15.79
C LEU A 6 14.27 56.74 15.99
N LEU A 7 12.94 56.88 15.99
CA LEU A 7 12.03 55.73 16.11
C LEU A 7 12.12 54.78 14.91
N ARG A 8 12.27 55.33 13.69
CA ARG A 8 12.47 54.51 12.48
C ARG A 8 13.82 53.80 12.47
N ALA A 9 14.89 54.47 12.90
CA ALA A 9 16.21 53.85 13.04
C ALA A 9 16.20 52.72 14.10
N LEU A 10 15.49 52.91 15.21
CA LEU A 10 15.36 51.91 16.28
C LEU A 10 14.52 50.68 15.85
N LEU A 11 13.47 50.89 15.04
CA LEU A 11 12.65 49.82 14.48
C LEU A 11 13.40 49.01 13.41
N ILE A 12 14.19 49.66 12.58
CA ILE A 12 15.00 48.97 11.55
C ILE A 12 16.15 48.19 12.20
N SER A 13 16.77 48.71 13.28
CA SER A 13 17.81 47.99 14.00
C SER A 13 17.29 46.80 14.82
N SER A 14 16.03 46.82 15.25
CA SER A 14 15.43 45.70 15.99
C SER A 14 14.99 44.54 15.09
N VAL A 15 14.64 44.82 13.82
CA VAL A 15 14.32 43.78 12.83
C VAL A 15 15.57 43.05 12.33
N THR A 16 16.71 43.73 12.19
CA THR A 16 17.99 43.09 11.84
C THR A 16 18.65 42.37 13.01
N ALA A 17 18.44 42.84 14.25
CA ALA A 17 18.94 42.15 15.45
C ALA A 17 18.20 40.82 15.75
N LEU A 18 16.91 40.71 15.39
CA LEU A 18 16.18 39.44 15.52
C LEU A 18 16.51 38.42 14.40
N SER A 19 17.06 38.85 13.28
CA SER A 19 17.39 37.97 12.15
C SER A 19 18.86 37.51 12.11
N ALA A 20 19.73 38.13 12.91
CA ALA A 20 21.16 37.76 12.98
C ALA A 20 21.50 36.71 14.06
N GLY A 21 20.55 36.35 14.93
CA GLY A 21 20.79 35.49 16.09
C GLY A 21 20.18 34.08 16.05
N GLN A 22 19.44 33.72 14.99
CA GLN A 22 18.58 32.53 15.01
C GLN A 22 18.62 31.67 13.74
N MET A 23 19.72 31.60 12.98
CA MET A 23 19.73 30.77 11.76
C MET A 23 20.95 29.83 11.74
N PRO A 24 20.90 28.74 12.50
CA PRO A 24 20.97 27.42 11.85
C PRO A 24 19.90 26.42 12.33
N VAL A 25 19.23 26.68 13.46
CA VAL A 25 18.33 25.69 14.09
C VAL A 25 16.96 25.60 13.40
N VAL A 26 16.39 26.73 12.96
CA VAL A 26 15.08 26.75 12.29
C VAL A 26 15.17 26.11 10.91
N VAL A 27 16.22 26.43 10.13
CA VAL A 27 16.46 25.83 8.81
C VAL A 27 16.77 24.33 8.93
N ALA A 28 17.50 23.89 9.96
CA ALA A 28 17.73 22.46 10.18
C ALA A 28 16.44 21.72 10.58
N ALA A 29 15.58 22.31 11.41
CA ALA A 29 14.30 21.72 11.80
C ALA A 29 13.33 21.60 10.62
N GLU A 30 13.20 22.65 9.80
CA GLU A 30 12.36 22.64 8.58
C GLU A 30 12.84 21.60 7.55
N ASN A 31 14.16 21.42 7.39
CA ASN A 31 14.71 20.40 6.50
C ASN A 31 14.51 18.97 7.02
N VAL A 32 14.53 18.76 8.35
CA VAL A 32 14.23 17.45 8.96
C VAL A 32 12.75 17.12 8.80
N ASP A 33 11.85 18.09 9.02
CA ASP A 33 10.40 17.92 8.87
C ASP A 33 10.02 17.64 7.40
N ALA A 34 10.59 18.38 6.44
CA ALA A 34 10.41 18.12 5.02
C ALA A 34 10.91 16.73 4.60
N ALA A 35 12.07 16.29 5.11
CA ALA A 35 12.60 14.96 4.81
C ALA A 35 11.76 13.84 5.43
N GLN A 36 11.22 14.04 6.64
CA GLN A 36 10.29 13.11 7.28
C GLN A 36 8.97 13.01 6.51
N HIS A 37 8.41 14.13 6.08
CA HIS A 37 7.21 14.17 5.26
C HIS A 37 7.43 13.49 3.90
N GLU A 38 8.57 13.71 3.24
CA GLU A 38 8.89 13.04 1.96
C GLU A 38 9.02 11.52 2.15
N MET A 39 9.66 11.08 3.24
CA MET A 39 9.79 9.66 3.58
C MET A 39 8.42 9.03 3.83
N MET A 40 7.57 9.66 4.65
CA MET A 40 6.21 9.20 4.92
C MET A 40 5.34 9.12 3.66
N ALA A 41 5.46 10.11 2.76
CA ALA A 41 4.76 10.08 1.47
C ALA A 41 5.16 8.85 0.65
N LYS A 42 6.47 8.56 0.55
CA LYS A 42 6.97 7.35 -0.15
C LYS A 42 6.48 6.06 0.50
N HIS A 43 6.38 6.02 1.83
CA HIS A 43 5.83 4.89 2.57
C HIS A 43 4.35 4.65 2.23
N HIS A 44 3.54 5.72 2.20
CA HIS A 44 2.14 5.65 1.81
C HIS A 44 1.96 5.23 0.35
N ASP A 45 2.77 5.75 -0.57
CA ASP A 45 2.72 5.37 -1.99
C ASP A 45 3.06 3.88 -2.18
N ASN A 46 4.10 3.39 -1.51
CA ASN A 46 4.47 1.97 -1.53
C ASN A 46 3.36 1.09 -0.93
N ALA A 47 2.76 1.52 0.18
CA ALA A 47 1.66 0.80 0.80
C ALA A 47 0.42 0.74 -0.11
N ALA A 48 0.07 1.85 -0.77
CA ALA A 48 -1.03 1.91 -1.72
C ALA A 48 -0.80 0.96 -2.91
N MET A 49 0.41 0.97 -3.49
CA MET A 49 0.79 0.04 -4.56
C MET A 49 0.63 -1.42 -4.12
N HIS A 50 1.08 -1.77 -2.91
CA HIS A 50 0.91 -3.11 -2.38
C HIS A 50 -0.55 -3.48 -2.10
N HIS A 51 -1.39 -2.54 -1.65
CA HIS A 51 -2.83 -2.77 -1.52
C HIS A 51 -3.50 -3.04 -2.87
N GLU A 52 -3.14 -2.32 -3.93
CA GLU A 52 -3.66 -2.58 -5.28
C GLU A 52 -3.30 -3.99 -5.77
N MET A 53 -2.03 -4.39 -5.61
CA MET A 53 -1.59 -5.74 -5.97
C MET A 53 -2.29 -6.83 -5.15
N ALA A 54 -2.59 -6.58 -3.88
CA ALA A 54 -3.36 -7.49 -3.04
C ALA A 54 -4.79 -7.66 -3.56
N ILE A 55 -5.44 -6.56 -3.96
CA ILE A 55 -6.79 -6.56 -4.53
C ILE A 55 -6.84 -7.37 -5.83
N GLU A 56 -5.88 -7.16 -6.73
CA GLU A 56 -5.82 -7.92 -8.00
C GLU A 56 -5.57 -9.42 -7.78
N SER A 57 -4.71 -9.74 -6.80
CA SER A 57 -4.49 -11.13 -6.38
C SER A 57 -5.76 -11.76 -5.79
N HIS A 58 -6.53 -11.02 -4.98
CA HIS A 58 -7.84 -11.49 -4.48
C HIS A 58 -8.87 -11.68 -5.60
N LYS A 59 -8.93 -10.80 -6.60
CA LYS A 59 -9.79 -10.98 -7.77
C LYS A 59 -9.44 -12.27 -8.53
N THR A 60 -8.15 -12.54 -8.70
CA THR A 60 -7.66 -13.77 -9.32
C THR A 60 -8.06 -15.00 -8.50
N ALA A 61 -7.86 -14.96 -7.19
CA ALA A 61 -8.26 -16.05 -6.29
C ALA A 61 -9.78 -16.32 -6.36
N ALA A 62 -10.61 -15.28 -6.38
CA ALA A 62 -12.06 -15.41 -6.49
C ALA A 62 -12.49 -16.03 -7.84
N LYS A 63 -11.85 -15.63 -8.94
CA LYS A 63 -12.09 -16.19 -10.27
C LYS A 63 -11.76 -17.69 -10.30
N GLU A 64 -10.58 -18.07 -9.84
CA GLU A 64 -10.13 -19.47 -9.81
C GLU A 64 -10.99 -20.33 -8.87
N ASN A 65 -11.40 -19.80 -7.72
CA ASN A 65 -12.35 -20.49 -6.83
C ASN A 65 -13.69 -20.74 -7.50
N LYS A 66 -14.19 -19.80 -8.32
CA LYS A 66 -15.42 -19.98 -9.08
C LYS A 66 -15.28 -21.09 -10.13
N GLU A 67 -14.14 -21.17 -10.82
CA GLU A 67 -13.87 -22.27 -11.75
C GLU A 67 -13.73 -23.62 -11.02
N ALA A 68 -13.05 -23.66 -9.87
CA ALA A 68 -12.97 -24.86 -9.04
C ALA A 68 -14.37 -25.35 -8.64
N ALA A 69 -15.27 -24.46 -8.21
CA ALA A 69 -16.64 -24.80 -7.85
C ALA A 69 -17.43 -25.37 -9.04
N LYS A 70 -17.29 -24.80 -10.25
CA LYS A 70 -17.92 -25.33 -11.47
C LYS A 70 -17.43 -26.75 -11.77
N HIS A 71 -16.12 -26.98 -11.69
CA HIS A 71 -15.54 -28.29 -11.92
C HIS A 71 -15.94 -29.31 -10.85
N HIS A 72 -16.02 -28.91 -9.57
CA HIS A 72 -16.55 -29.77 -8.51
C HIS A 72 -18.01 -30.16 -8.78
N GLN A 73 -18.85 -29.22 -9.22
CA GLN A 73 -20.24 -29.52 -9.56
C GLN A 73 -20.33 -30.47 -10.76
N ALA A 74 -19.48 -30.29 -11.78
CA ALA A 74 -19.42 -31.17 -12.94
C ALA A 74 -18.94 -32.59 -12.55
N ALA A 75 -17.93 -32.70 -11.69
CA ALA A 75 -17.45 -33.97 -11.15
C ALA A 75 -18.55 -34.70 -10.39
N ALA A 76 -19.27 -34.00 -9.49
CA ALA A 76 -20.38 -34.58 -8.74
C ALA A 76 -21.46 -35.12 -9.69
N LYS A 77 -21.84 -34.36 -10.72
CA LYS A 77 -22.81 -34.81 -11.74
C LYS A 77 -22.32 -36.07 -12.47
N ALA A 78 -21.06 -36.11 -12.89
CA ALA A 78 -20.50 -37.28 -13.58
C ALA A 78 -20.50 -38.52 -12.68
N PHE A 79 -20.07 -38.38 -11.41
CA PHE A 79 -20.10 -39.48 -10.46
C PHE A 79 -21.51 -39.99 -10.18
N THR A 80 -22.51 -39.10 -10.06
CA THR A 80 -23.92 -39.52 -9.87
C THR A 80 -24.48 -40.28 -11.07
N LYS A 81 -23.95 -40.06 -12.27
CA LYS A 81 -24.31 -40.79 -13.49
C LYS A 81 -23.51 -42.08 -13.69
N GLY A 82 -22.59 -42.40 -12.78
CA GLY A 82 -21.69 -43.56 -12.89
C GLY A 82 -20.50 -43.35 -13.84
N ASP A 83 -20.32 -42.16 -14.41
CA ASP A 83 -19.19 -41.84 -15.28
C ASP A 83 -17.97 -41.44 -14.44
N LYS A 84 -17.23 -42.46 -13.98
CA LYS A 84 -16.04 -42.26 -13.14
C LYS A 84 -14.93 -41.50 -13.86
N LYS A 85 -14.73 -41.75 -15.16
CA LYS A 85 -13.64 -41.14 -15.93
C LYS A 85 -13.86 -39.63 -16.09
N GLU A 86 -15.07 -39.21 -16.45
CA GLU A 86 -15.37 -37.78 -16.56
C GLU A 86 -15.42 -37.11 -15.18
N GLY A 87 -15.86 -37.84 -14.15
CA GLY A 87 -15.81 -37.38 -12.75
C GLY A 87 -14.40 -37.09 -12.27
N GLU A 88 -13.46 -38.01 -12.48
CA GLU A 88 -12.04 -37.86 -12.12
C GLU A 88 -11.39 -36.70 -12.88
N LYS A 89 -11.66 -36.57 -14.18
CA LYS A 89 -11.17 -35.46 -15.01
C LYS A 89 -11.63 -34.10 -14.48
N HIS A 90 -12.92 -33.97 -14.15
CA HIS A 90 -13.43 -32.74 -13.56
C HIS A 90 -12.89 -32.49 -12.15
N ALA A 91 -12.69 -33.54 -11.34
CA ALA A 91 -12.07 -33.41 -10.02
C ALA A 91 -10.61 -32.93 -10.12
N GLU A 92 -9.86 -33.39 -11.11
CA GLU A 92 -8.50 -32.92 -11.39
C GLU A 92 -8.48 -31.44 -11.79
N MET A 93 -9.39 -31.03 -12.69
CA MET A 93 -9.51 -29.61 -13.07
C MET A 93 -9.90 -28.73 -11.87
N ALA A 94 -10.83 -29.21 -11.02
CA ALA A 94 -11.21 -28.50 -9.80
C ALA A 94 -10.01 -28.31 -8.87
N ARG A 95 -9.19 -29.36 -8.68
CA ARG A 95 -7.98 -29.29 -7.86
C ARG A 95 -6.95 -28.31 -8.42
N LYS A 96 -6.77 -28.26 -9.74
CA LYS A 96 -5.87 -27.30 -10.39
C LYS A 96 -6.32 -25.86 -10.14
N SER A 97 -7.60 -25.56 -10.40
CA SER A 97 -8.16 -24.22 -10.13
C SER A 97 -8.10 -23.87 -8.64
N TRP A 98 -8.39 -24.80 -7.74
CA TRP A 98 -8.28 -24.56 -6.31
C TRP A 98 -6.84 -24.25 -5.86
N THR A 99 -5.86 -24.96 -6.42
CA THR A 99 -4.43 -24.69 -6.18
C THR A 99 -4.02 -23.30 -6.66
N SER A 100 -4.48 -22.91 -7.86
CA SER A 100 -4.26 -21.57 -8.41
C SER A 100 -4.91 -20.49 -7.54
N ALA A 101 -6.13 -20.73 -7.07
CA ALA A 101 -6.84 -19.81 -6.16
C ALA A 101 -6.07 -19.63 -4.85
N HIS A 102 -5.56 -20.72 -4.28
CA HIS A 102 -4.79 -20.69 -3.04
C HIS A 102 -3.48 -19.93 -3.19
N LYS A 103 -2.79 -20.11 -4.33
CA LYS A 103 -1.58 -19.35 -4.64
C LYS A 103 -1.89 -17.85 -4.72
N ALA A 104 -2.91 -17.46 -5.47
CA ALA A 104 -3.30 -16.06 -5.60
C ALA A 104 -3.75 -15.45 -4.26
N ALA A 105 -4.42 -16.22 -3.40
CA ALA A 105 -4.76 -15.77 -2.05
C ALA A 105 -3.52 -15.54 -1.17
N ASN A 106 -2.50 -16.40 -1.29
CA ASN A 106 -1.23 -16.21 -0.60
C ASN A 106 -0.47 -14.99 -1.14
N ASP A 107 -0.47 -14.77 -2.46
CA ASP A 107 0.12 -13.58 -3.07
C ASP A 107 -0.58 -12.30 -2.55
N ALA A 108 -1.90 -12.33 -2.42
CA ALA A 108 -2.66 -11.23 -1.83
C ALA A 108 -2.28 -10.96 -0.36
N ALA A 109 -2.10 -12.03 0.44
CA ALA A 109 -1.67 -11.92 1.82
C ALA A 109 -0.24 -11.34 1.93
N ASN A 110 0.67 -11.77 1.04
CA ASN A 110 2.03 -11.25 0.99
C ASN A 110 2.04 -9.76 0.64
N HIS A 111 1.25 -9.34 -0.35
CA HIS A 111 1.12 -7.92 -0.69
C HIS A 111 0.49 -7.11 0.45
N SER A 112 -0.53 -7.63 1.12
CA SER A 112 -1.13 -6.97 2.29
C SER A 112 -0.12 -6.79 3.43
N LYS A 113 0.75 -7.80 3.64
CA LYS A 113 1.84 -7.70 4.61
C LYS A 113 2.85 -6.63 4.21
N MET A 114 3.31 -6.63 2.95
CA MET A 114 4.25 -5.62 2.46
C MET A 114 3.67 -4.20 2.53
N ALA A 115 2.35 -4.03 2.36
CA ALA A 115 1.69 -2.75 2.58
C ALA A 115 1.79 -2.32 4.05
N GLY A 116 1.50 -3.22 4.99
CA GLY A 116 1.65 -2.97 6.43
C GLY A 116 3.08 -2.63 6.83
N ASP A 117 4.04 -3.43 6.37
CA ASP A 117 5.48 -3.22 6.60
C ASP A 117 5.96 -1.89 5.97
N SER A 118 5.35 -1.44 4.87
CA SER A 118 5.65 -0.15 4.24
C SER A 118 5.10 1.03 5.04
N THR A 119 4.10 0.85 5.91
CA THR A 119 3.55 1.91 6.76
C THR A 119 4.19 1.98 8.15
N GLY A 120 4.98 0.99 8.54
CA GLY A 120 5.68 0.95 9.82
C GLY A 120 7.08 1.56 9.71
N MET A 121 7.26 2.77 10.25
CA MET A 121 8.54 3.17 10.83
C MET A 121 8.69 2.53 12.21
#